data_AF-A0A9D9SFS7-F1
#
_entry.id   AF-A0A9D9SFS7-F1
#
_cell.length_a   1.000
_cell.length_b   1.000
_cell.length_c   1.000
_cell.angle_alpha   90.00
_cell.angle_beta   90.00
_cell.angle_gamma   90.00
#
_symmetry.space_group_name_H-M   'P 1'
#
loop_
_entity.id
_entity.type
_entity.pdbx_description
1 polymer ?
#
loop_
_entity_poly.entity_id
_entity_poly.type
_entity_poly.pdbx_seq_one_letter_code
_entity_poly.pdbx_strand_id
1 'polypeptide(L)'
;MKNAISIWDKNIIQQAVAGSITKLDPRKMLKNPVMFVVEAGATFLTLRMIANLISPTADSAFGFELQITLWLWFTVLFANFAEAMAEGRGKAQADTLRKSRTETTATLIEADGTQRSVAAPDLRKGD
;
A
#
# COMPACT_ATOMS: atom_id res chain seq x y z
N MET A 1 1.60 -23.32 -20.18
CA MET A 1 0.43 -22.95 -19.36
C MET A 1 0.77 -21.66 -18.63
N LYS A 2 -0.08 -20.63 -18.74
CA LYS A 2 0.18 -19.30 -18.17
C LYS A 2 0.03 -19.38 -16.64
N ASN A 3 1.12 -19.15 -15.90
CA ASN A 3 1.05 -18.99 -14.44
C ASN A 3 0.36 -17.66 -14.15
N ALA A 4 -0.93 -17.72 -13.80
CA ALA A 4 -1.66 -16.58 -13.31
C ALA A 4 -1.00 -16.10 -12.03
N ILE A 5 -0.61 -14.82 -11.99
CA ILE A 5 -0.13 -14.15 -10.78
C ILE A 5 -1.26 -14.25 -9.77
N SER A 6 -1.09 -15.13 -8.79
CA SER A 6 -2.09 -15.43 -7.79
C SER A 6 -2.17 -14.24 -6.84
N ILE A 7 -3.33 -13.60 -6.79
CA ILE A 7 -3.72 -12.61 -5.77
C ILE A 7 -3.62 -13.16 -4.32
N TRP A 8 -3.34 -14.45 -4.17
CA TRP A 8 -3.13 -15.17 -2.91
C TRP A 8 -1.66 -15.46 -2.60
N ASP A 9 -0.74 -14.74 -3.24
CA ASP A 9 0.68 -14.92 -2.95
C ASP A 9 0.99 -14.47 -1.51
N LYS A 10 1.43 -15.43 -0.68
CA LYS A 10 1.64 -15.28 0.75
C LYS A 10 2.59 -14.13 1.09
N ASN A 11 3.56 -13.88 0.21
CA ASN A 11 4.51 -12.76 0.36
C ASN A 11 3.85 -11.39 0.18
N ILE A 12 2.89 -11.25 -0.74
CA ILE A 12 2.15 -10.00 -0.97
C ILE A 12 1.25 -9.70 0.25
N ILE A 13 0.58 -10.73 0.77
CA ILE A 13 -0.27 -10.60 1.95
C ILE A 13 0.56 -10.22 3.19
N GLN A 14 1.72 -10.85 3.41
CA GLN A 14 2.59 -10.51 4.53
C GLN A 14 3.15 -9.08 4.44
N GLN A 15 3.55 -8.63 3.25
CA GLN A 15 3.98 -7.24 3.05
C GLN A 15 2.83 -6.24 3.23
N ALA A 16 1.61 -6.58 2.80
CA ALA A 16 0.44 -5.72 2.98
C ALA A 16 0.03 -5.59 4.46
N VAL A 17 0.12 -6.68 5.22
CA VAL A 17 -0.14 -6.69 6.67
C VAL A 17 0.95 -5.93 7.44
N ALA A 18 2.23 -6.12 7.11
CA ALA A 18 3.30 -5.34 7.71
C ALA A 18 3.23 -3.85 7.31
N GLY A 19 2.82 -3.58 6.07
CA GLY A 19 2.59 -2.25 5.52
C GLY A 19 1.42 -1.52 6.16
N SER A 20 0.33 -2.23 6.51
CA SER A 20 -0.82 -1.63 7.19
C SER A 20 -0.52 -1.28 8.64
N ILE A 21 0.29 -2.10 9.33
CA ILE A 21 0.76 -1.81 10.70
C ILE A 21 1.74 -0.62 10.70
N THR A 22 2.63 -0.53 9.72
CA THR A 22 3.58 0.60 9.59
C THR A 22 2.94 1.88 9.05
N LYS A 23 1.75 1.81 8.43
CA LYS A 23 0.93 2.96 8.03
C LYS A 23 0.03 3.50 9.15
N LEU A 24 -0.04 2.86 10.34
CA LEU A 24 -0.64 3.41 11.57
C LEU A 24 0.21 4.53 12.20
N ASP A 25 0.82 5.37 11.36
CA ASP A 25 1.58 6.52 11.79
C ASP A 25 0.62 7.73 11.70
N PRO A 26 0.09 8.25 12.83
CA PRO A 26 -1.01 9.22 12.86
C PRO A 26 -0.69 10.51 12.08
N ARG A 27 0.61 10.78 11.84
CA ARG A 27 1.09 11.91 11.04
C ARG A 27 0.79 11.78 9.55
N LYS A 28 0.69 10.56 9.01
CA LYS A 28 0.29 10.31 7.61
C LYS A 28 -1.23 10.35 7.45
N MET A 29 -1.97 9.91 8.46
CA MET A 29 -3.44 9.94 8.52
C MET A 29 -4.02 11.37 8.52
N LEU A 30 -3.26 12.39 8.94
CA LEU A 30 -3.72 13.80 8.90
C LEU A 30 -4.12 14.30 7.50
N LYS A 31 -3.62 13.68 6.43
CA LYS A 31 -4.03 13.99 5.05
C LYS A 31 -5.36 13.33 4.66
N ASN A 32 -5.80 12.32 5.42
CA ASN A 32 -7.05 11.60 5.24
C ASN A 32 -7.94 11.77 6.51
N PRO A 33 -8.69 12.90 6.61
CA PRO A 33 -9.39 13.27 7.84
C PRO A 33 -10.44 12.25 8.27
N VAL A 34 -11.07 11.56 7.32
CA VAL A 34 -12.07 10.52 7.62
C VAL A 34 -11.41 9.34 8.33
N MET A 35 -10.28 8.85 7.78
CA MET A 35 -9.55 7.73 8.36
C MET A 35 -8.99 8.04 9.74
N PHE A 36 -8.47 9.26 9.94
CA PHE A 36 -7.97 9.72 11.23
C PHE A 36 -9.02 9.67 12.34
N VAL A 37 -10.25 10.12 12.07
CA VAL A 37 -11.34 10.12 13.07
C VAL A 37 -11.71 8.69 13.46
N VAL A 38 -11.75 7.76 12.50
CA VAL A 38 -12.08 6.36 12.77
C VAL A 38 -10.99 5.69 13.62
N GLU A 39 -9.71 5.94 13.33
CA GLU A 39 -8.58 5.44 14.12
C GLU A 39 -8.57 6.02 15.54
N ALA A 40 -8.81 7.32 15.69
CA ALA A 40 -8.92 7.97 16.99
C ALA A 40 -10.07 7.39 17.83
N GLY A 41 -11.23 7.17 17.20
CA GLY A 41 -12.37 6.51 17.84
C GLY A 41 -12.06 5.07 18.25
N ALA A 42 -11.44 4.28 17.37
CA ALA A 42 -11.00 2.91 17.66
C ALA A 42 -10.02 2.87 18.83
N THR A 43 -9.07 3.80 18.86
CA THR A 43 -8.07 3.92 19.93
C THR A 43 -8.74 4.26 21.26
N PHE A 44 -9.63 5.25 21.28
CA PHE A 44 -10.37 5.65 22.47
C PHE A 44 -11.22 4.49 23.03
N LEU A 45 -11.96 3.79 22.16
CA LEU A 45 -12.75 2.61 22.55
C LEU A 45 -11.86 1.48 23.09
N THR A 46 -10.70 1.25 22.49
CA THR A 46 -9.72 0.26 22.99
C THR A 46 -9.24 0.63 24.40
N LEU A 47 -8.90 1.90 24.66
CA LEU A 47 -8.47 2.36 25.97
C LEU A 47 -9.58 2.23 27.02
N ARG A 48 -10.81 2.59 26.66
CA ARG A 48 -11.98 2.45 27.54
C ARG A 48 -12.27 0.98 27.85
N MET A 49 -12.15 0.10 26.87
CA MET A 49 -12.31 -1.34 27.05
C MET A 49 -11.23 -1.93 27.99
N ILE A 50 -9.98 -1.49 27.87
CA ILE A 50 -8.89 -1.88 28.79
C ILE A 50 -9.16 -1.36 30.20
N ALA A 51 -9.61 -0.10 30.34
CA ALA A 51 -9.95 0.48 31.64
C ALA A 51 -11.09 -0.30 32.32
N ASN A 52 -12.13 -0.67 31.58
CA ASN A 52 -13.23 -1.51 32.06
C ASN A 52 -12.77 -2.92 32.46
N LEU A 53 -11.73 -3.47 31.82
CA LEU A 53 -11.18 -4.78 32.19
C LEU A 53 -10.41 -4.74 33.52
N ILE A 54 -9.73 -3.61 33.80
CA ILE A 54 -8.94 -3.40 35.03
C ILE A 54 -9.84 -2.97 36.20
N SER A 55 -10.89 -2.20 35.93
CA SER A 55 -11.84 -1.72 36.94
C SER A 55 -13.27 -1.86 36.41
N PRO A 56 -13.89 -3.05 36.55
CA PRO A 56 -15.22 -3.32 36.03
C PRO A 56 -16.28 -2.45 36.73
N THR A 57 -17.04 -1.70 35.95
CA THR A 57 -18.27 -1.05 36.42
C THR A 57 -19.45 -2.01 36.28
N ALA A 58 -20.46 -1.91 37.16
CA ALA A 58 -21.64 -2.80 37.16
C ALA A 58 -22.39 -2.88 35.81
N ASP A 59 -22.28 -1.85 34.97
CA ASP A 59 -22.88 -1.76 33.62
C ASP A 59 -21.94 -2.13 32.46
N SER A 60 -20.81 -2.80 32.71
CA SER A 60 -19.84 -3.09 31.64
C SER A 60 -20.34 -4.19 30.69
N ALA A 61 -20.84 -3.80 29.50
CA ALA A 61 -21.16 -4.70 28.40
C ALA A 61 -19.89 -5.05 27.58
N PHE A 62 -18.91 -5.72 28.21
CA PHE A 62 -17.60 -5.98 27.62
C PHE A 62 -17.67 -6.64 26.23
N GLY A 63 -18.57 -7.61 26.03
CA GLY A 63 -18.74 -8.28 24.73
C GLY A 63 -19.15 -7.33 23.61
N PHE A 64 -20.02 -6.35 23.90
CA PHE A 64 -20.45 -5.35 22.94
C PHE A 64 -19.32 -4.36 22.61
N GLU A 65 -18.57 -3.92 23.63
CA GLU A 65 -17.42 -3.03 23.47
C GLU A 65 -16.31 -3.69 22.63
N LEU A 66 -16.02 -4.95 22.90
CA LEU A 66 -15.06 -5.75 22.13
C LEU A 66 -15.50 -5.88 20.67
N GLN A 67 -16.78 -6.19 20.43
CA GLN A 67 -17.32 -6.32 19.08
C GLN A 67 -17.17 -5.01 18.28
N ILE A 68 -17.56 -3.87 18.85
CA ILE A 68 -17.42 -2.56 18.18
C ILE A 68 -15.95 -2.24 17.93
N THR A 69 -15.10 -2.44 18.94
CA THR A 69 -13.66 -2.14 18.83
C THR A 69 -13.01 -2.96 17.71
N LEU A 70 -13.32 -4.26 17.63
CA LEU A 70 -12.84 -5.14 16.56
C LEU A 70 -13.33 -4.68 15.18
N TRP A 71 -14.60 -4.29 15.05
CA TRP A 71 -15.13 -3.78 13.78
C TRP A 71 -14.46 -2.48 13.35
N LEU A 72 -14.23 -1.54 14.28
CA LEU A 72 -13.53 -0.30 13.96
C LEU A 72 -12.12 -0.58 13.47
N TRP A 73 -11.35 -1.41 14.18
CA TRP A 73 -10.01 -1.80 13.73
C TRP A 73 -10.02 -2.52 12.38
N PHE A 74 -11.00 -3.39 12.14
CA PHE A 74 -11.18 -4.04 10.84
C PHE A 74 -11.39 -3.02 9.72
N THR A 75 -12.24 -2.00 9.93
CA THR A 75 -12.47 -0.95 8.92
C THR A 75 -11.23 -0.12 8.63
N VAL A 76 -10.43 0.22 9.64
CA VAL A 76 -9.17 0.96 9.47
C VAL A 76 -8.17 0.13 8.66
N LEU A 77 -7.98 -1.15 9.03
CA LEU A 77 -7.09 -2.05 8.31
C LEU A 77 -7.53 -2.25 6.86
N PHE A 78 -8.83 -2.43 6.63
CA PHE A 78 -9.39 -2.63 5.29
C PHE A 78 -9.21 -1.39 4.40
N ALA A 79 -9.45 -0.19 4.92
CA ALA A 79 -9.25 1.03 4.17
C ALA A 79 -7.77 1.25 3.81
N ASN A 80 -6.85 1.02 4.75
CA ASN A 80 -5.41 1.08 4.48
C ASN A 80 -4.97 0.05 3.42
N PHE A 81 -5.57 -1.14 3.45
CA PHE A 81 -5.35 -2.18 2.45
C PHE A 81 -5.87 -1.77 1.07
N ALA A 82 -7.09 -1.22 0.99
CA ALA A 82 -7.68 -0.75 -0.26
C ALA A 82 -6.85 0.38 -0.90
N GLU A 83 -6.35 1.30 -0.08
CA GLU A 83 -5.44 2.37 -0.54
C GLU A 83 -4.13 1.78 -1.10
N ALA A 84 -3.49 0.87 -0.36
CA ALA A 84 -2.26 0.23 -0.82
C ALA A 84 -2.46 -0.58 -2.12
N MET A 85 -3.61 -1.24 -2.26
CA MET A 85 -4.00 -1.95 -3.50
C MET A 85 -4.20 -1.01 -4.69
N ALA A 86 -4.81 0.15 -4.45
CA ALA A 86 -5.01 1.17 -5.47
C ALA A 86 -3.67 1.76 -5.95
N GLU A 87 -2.77 2.09 -5.02
CA GLU A 87 -1.43 2.61 -5.33
C GLU A 87 -0.53 1.55 -5.99
N GLY A 88 -0.65 0.29 -5.58
CA GLY A 88 0.19 -0.82 -6.04
C GLY A 88 0.12 -1.05 -7.54
N ARG A 89 -1.07 -0.92 -8.15
CA ARG A 89 -1.23 -1.07 -9.60
C ARG A 89 -0.59 0.07 -10.40
N GLY A 90 -0.72 1.31 -9.92
CA GLY A 90 -0.08 2.47 -10.55
C GLY A 90 1.44 2.40 -10.49
N LYS A 91 1.99 1.97 -9.35
CA LYS A 91 3.42 1.84 -9.15
C LYS A 91 4.03 0.71 -9.99
N ALA A 92 3.37 -0.45 -10.03
CA ALA A 92 3.81 -1.57 -10.85
C ALA A 92 3.78 -1.27 -12.37
N GLN A 93 2.77 -0.52 -12.85
CA GLN A 93 2.74 -0.07 -14.25
C GLN A 93 3.84 0.94 -14.56
N ALA A 94 4.06 1.92 -13.69
CA ALA A 94 5.13 2.90 -13.87
C ALA A 94 6.53 2.25 -13.87
N ASP A 95 6.76 1.27 -13.00
CA ASP A 95 8.03 0.53 -12.95
C ASP A 95 8.22 -0.35 -14.20
N THR A 96 7.15 -0.94 -14.74
CA THR A 96 7.20 -1.70 -16.00
C THR A 96 7.57 -0.79 -17.18
N LEU A 97 6.98 0.40 -17.29
CA LEU A 97 7.35 1.38 -18.33
C LEU A 97 8.79 1.86 -18.19
N ARG A 98 9.24 2.16 -16.96
CA ARG A 98 10.63 2.55 -16.69
C ARG A 98 11.59 1.47 -17.14
N LYS A 99 11.31 0.21 -16.81
CA LYS A 99 12.15 -0.93 -17.19
C LYS A 99 12.19 -1.14 -18.70
N SER A 100 11.04 -1.05 -19.38
CA SER A 100 10.96 -1.16 -20.85
C SER A 100 11.76 -0.06 -21.57
N ARG A 101 11.80 1.17 -21.03
CA ARG A 101 12.63 2.25 -21.57
C ARG A 101 14.13 1.94 -21.50
N THR A 102 14.60 1.29 -20.45
CA THR A 102 16.01 0.90 -20.26
C THR A 102 16.44 -0.30 -21.10
N GLU A 103 15.53 -1.21 -21.45
CA GLU A 103 15.86 -2.45 -22.19
C GLU A 103 15.71 -2.30 -23.71
N THR A 104 15.18 -1.17 -24.19
CA THR A 104 15.00 -0.95 -25.63
C THR A 104 16.32 -0.58 -26.29
N THR A 105 16.79 -1.40 -27.24
CA THR A 105 17.93 -1.11 -28.11
C THR A 105 17.47 -0.36 -29.36
N ALA A 106 18.23 0.64 -29.77
CA ALA A 106 18.03 1.39 -31.01
C ALA A 106 19.24 1.23 -31.92
N THR A 107 19.03 1.43 -33.22
CA THR A 107 20.11 1.45 -34.22
C THR A 107 20.39 2.89 -34.60
N LEU A 108 21.60 3.37 -34.27
CA LEU A 108 22.12 4.66 -34.69
C LEU A 108 22.79 4.51 -36.05
N ILE A 109 22.54 5.45 -36.96
CA ILE A 109 23.24 5.54 -38.25
C ILE A 109 24.23 6.71 -38.14
N GLU A 110 25.52 6.42 -38.19
CA GLU A 110 26.57 7.45 -38.12
C GLU A 110 26.70 8.18 -39.47
N ALA A 111 27.35 9.35 -39.48
CA ALA A 111 27.45 10.21 -40.66
C ALA A 111 28.19 9.56 -41.85
N ASP A 112 28.97 8.51 -41.60
CA ASP A 112 29.66 7.70 -42.60
C ASP A 112 28.80 6.53 -43.15
N GLY A 113 27.57 6.39 -42.66
CA GLY A 113 26.63 5.34 -43.03
C GLY A 113 26.77 4.04 -42.24
N THR A 114 27.70 3.97 -41.27
CA THR A 114 27.83 2.80 -40.40
C THR A 114 26.69 2.72 -39.39
N GLN A 115 26.31 1.49 -39.02
CA GLN A 115 25.23 1.23 -38.08
C GLN A 115 25.78 0.73 -36.76
N ARG A 116 25.34 1.35 -35.66
CA ARG A 116 25.72 0.96 -34.31
C ARG A 116 24.49 0.72 -33.45
N SER A 117 24.45 -0.42 -32.77
CA SER A 117 23.40 -0.68 -31.78
C SER A 117 23.73 0.04 -30.48
N VAL A 118 22.82 0.90 -30.03
CA VAL A 118 22.96 1.71 -28.79
C VAL A 118 21.70 1.55 -27.94
N ALA A 119 21.80 1.72 -26.63
CA ALA A 119 20.61 1.73 -25.80
C ALA A 119 19.77 2.97 -26.14
N ALA A 120 18.45 2.81 -26.29
CA ALA A 120 17.54 3.91 -26.62
C ALA A 120 17.61 5.12 -25.66
N PRO A 121 17.94 4.98 -24.35
CA PRO A 121 18.16 6.12 -23.46
C PRO A 121 19.39 6.97 -23.78
N ASP A 122 20.38 6.42 -24.48
CA ASP A 122 21.64 7.09 -24.77
C ASP A 122 21.55 7.99 -26.01
N LEU A 123 20.49 7.86 -26.81
CA LEU A 123 20.21 8.70 -27.96
C LEU A 123 19.93 10.15 -27.55
N ARG A 124 20.53 11.08 -28.29
CA ARG A 124 20.36 12.53 -28.14
C ARG A 124 19.50 13.08 -29.27
N LYS A 125 18.95 14.28 -29.05
CA LYS A 125 18.21 14.99 -30.10
C LYS A 125 19.18 15.42 -31.20
N GLY A 126 19.07 14.82 -32.38
CA GLY A 126 19.95 15.08 -33.53
C GLY A 126 20.69 13.85 -34.04
N ASP A 127 20.61 12.75 -33.29
CA ASP A 127 21.03 11.40 -33.70
C ASP A 127 20.01 10.74 -34.65
#